data_AF-A0A829HV61-F1
#
_entry.id   AF-A0A829HV61-F1
#
_cell.length_a   1.000
_cell.length_b   1.000
_cell.length_c   1.000
_cell.angle_alpha   90.00
_cell.angle_beta   90.00
_cell.angle_gamma   90.00
#
_symmetry.space_group_name_H-M   'P 1'
#
loop_
_entity.id
_entity.type
_entity.pdbx_description
1 polymer ?
#
loop_
_entity_poly.entity_id
_entity_poly.type
_entity_poly.pdbx_seq_one_letter_code
_entity_poly.pdbx_strand_id
1 'polypeptide(L)' 'MSTNPFDDENSTFYVLVNDEEQYSLWPNAIEIPERWRVVFGAASRADCVEYVEANWVDMRPKSLRDLMAG' A
#
# COMPACT_ATOMS: atom_id res chain seq x y z
N MET A 1 -7.97 14.16 -21.29
CA MET A 1 -8.35 13.12 -20.31
C MET A 1 -7.22 13.09 -19.30
N SER A 2 -7.46 13.48 -18.05
CA SER A 2 -6.42 13.41 -17.03
C SER A 2 -6.32 11.96 -16.58
N THR A 3 -5.25 11.26 -16.97
CA THR A 3 -4.90 9.98 -16.37
C THR A 3 -4.73 10.21 -14.87
N ASN A 4 -5.49 9.49 -14.06
CA ASN A 4 -5.34 9.53 -12.62
C ASN A 4 -3.93 9.01 -12.30
N PRO A 5 -3.08 9.71 -11.53
CA PRO A 5 -1.72 9.25 -11.22
C PRO A 5 -1.68 7.89 -10.51
N PHE A 6 -2.80 7.43 -9.94
CA PHE A 6 -2.95 6.11 -9.34
C PHE A 6 -3.24 4.99 -10.37
N ASP A 7 -3.61 5.35 -11.60
CA ASP A 7 -3.98 4.43 -12.68
C ASP A 7 -2.91 4.37 -13.80
N ASP A 8 -1.82 5.12 -13.65
CA ASP A 8 -0.77 5.20 -14.65
C ASP A 8 0.13 3.95 -14.61
N GLU A 9 -0.15 2.98 -15.48
CA GLU A 9 0.56 1.68 -15.51
C GLU A 9 2.05 1.79 -15.88
N ASN A 10 2.46 2.88 -16.52
CA ASN A 10 3.86 3.14 -16.89
C ASN A 10 4.65 3.86 -15.78
N SER A 11 3.95 4.29 -14.72
CA SER A 11 4.56 4.96 -13.57
C SER A 11 5.01 3.95 -12.52
N THR A 12 5.96 4.36 -11.68
CA THR A 12 6.39 3.56 -10.53
C THR A 12 5.60 3.91 -9.28
N PHE A 13 5.38 2.90 -8.44
CA PHE A 13 4.62 2.99 -7.22
C PHE A 13 5.46 2.52 -6.03
N TYR A 14 5.07 3.01 -4.86
CA TYR A 14 5.48 2.50 -3.57
C TYR A 14 4.30 1.74 -2.96
N VAL A 15 4.61 0.69 -2.19
CA VAL A 15 3.67 0.16 -1.22
C VAL A 15 3.98 0.83 0.09
N LEU A 16 2.97 1.50 0.63
CA LEU A 16 3.02 2.11 1.94
C LEU A 16 2.26 1.25 2.94
N VAL A 17 2.70 1.28 4.19
CA VAL A 17 1.93 0.76 5.32
C VAL A 17 1.77 1.86 6.38
N ASN A 18 0.60 1.92 7.00
CA ASN A 18 0.35 2.82 8.13
C ASN A 18 0.57 2.11 9.48
N ASP A 19 0.41 2.86 10.58
CA ASP A 19 0.47 2.33 11.95
C ASP A 19 -0.58 1.23 12.24
N GLU A 20 -1.67 1.17 11.47
CA GLU A 20 -2.75 0.18 11.59
C GLU A 20 -2.51 -1.08 10.73
N GLU A 21 -1.32 -1.23 10.15
CA GLU A 21 -0.95 -2.35 9.26
C GLU A 21 -1.80 -2.43 7.98
N GLN A 22 -2.35 -1.30 7.54
CA GLN A 22 -3.06 -1.18 6.28
C GLN A 22 -2.09 -0.82 5.17
N TYR A 23 -2.22 -1.52 4.04
CA TYR A 23 -1.37 -1.32 2.87
C TYR A 23 -2.05 -0.38 1.87
N SER A 24 -1.27 0.46 1.20
CA SER A 24 -1.74 1.36 0.15
C SER A 24 -0.72 1.44 -0.98
N LEU A 25 -1.19 1.44 -2.23
CA LEU A 25 -0.36 1.76 -3.39
C LEU A 25 -0.29 3.28 -3.54
N TRP A 26 0.92 3.81 -3.59
CA TRP A 26 1.17 5.24 -3.64
C TRP A 26 2.08 5.59 -4.82
N PRO A 27 1.69 6.53 -5.70
CA PRO A 27 2.53 6.95 -6.81
C PRO A 27 3.82 7.61 -6.31
N ASN A 28 4.96 7.25 -6.89
CA ASN A 28 6.26 7.83 -6.50
C ASN A 28 6.34 9.36 -6.68
N ALA A 29 5.52 9.89 -7.59
CA ALA A 29 5.45 11.31 -7.90
C ALA A 29 4.69 12.15 -6.85
N ILE A 30 4.05 11.52 -5.87
CA ILE A 30 3.29 12.18 -4.82
C ILE A 30 4.03 12.05 -3.49
N GLU A 31 4.13 13.16 -2.75
CA GLU A 31 4.74 13.17 -1.42
C GLU A 31 4.00 12.20 -0.48
N ILE A 32 4.77 11.47 0.33
CA ILE A 32 4.24 10.46 1.23
C ILE A 32 3.69 11.15 2.48
N PRO A 33 2.42 10.91 2.86
CA PRO A 33 1.86 11.52 4.05
C PRO A 33 2.59 11.08 5.32
N GLU A 34 2.57 11.94 6.34
CA GLU A 34 3.06 11.58 7.67
C GLU A 34 2.31 10.35 8.19
N ARG A 35 3.02 9.49 8.94
CA ARG A 35 2.53 8.20 9.48
C ARG A 35 2.35 7.06 8.48
N TRP A 36 2.74 7.26 7.22
CA TRP A 36 2.92 6.17 6.27
C TRP A 36 4.40 5.90 6.06
N ARG A 37 4.76 4.61 5.92
CA ARG A 37 6.14 4.20 5.63
C ARG A 37 6.18 3.33 4.39
N VAL A 38 7.19 3.54 3.55
CA VAL A 38 7.45 2.69 2.39
C VAL A 38 7.93 1.32 2.87
N VAL A 39 7.27 0.26 2.41
CA VAL A 39 7.66 -1.13 2.65
C VAL A 39 8.12 -1.86 1.39
N PHE A 40 7.76 -1.34 0.21
CA PHE A 40 8.18 -1.88 -1.09
C PHE A 40 8.16 -0.80 -2.19
N GLY A 41 9.01 -0.94 -3.22
CA GLY A 41 9.15 0.00 -4.34
C GLY A 41 10.42 0.86 -4.30
N ALA A 42 10.67 1.76 -5.28
CA ALA A 42 9.82 2.15 -6.40
C ALA A 42 9.81 1.06 -7.48
N ALA A 43 8.64 0.46 -7.74
CA ALA A 43 8.48 -0.66 -8.67
C ALA A 43 7.25 -0.46 -9.57
N SER A 44 7.05 -1.34 -10.55
CA SER A 44 5.86 -1.32 -11.41
C SER A 44 4.60 -1.54 -10.57
N ARG A 45 3.45 -1.05 -11.06
CA ARG A 45 2.15 -1.31 -10.41
C ARG A 45 1.91 -2.80 -10.15
N ALA A 46 2.24 -3.66 -11.12
CA ALA A 46 2.11 -5.11 -11.00
C ALA A 46 2.92 -5.69 -9.83
N ASP A 47 4.20 -5.34 -9.72
CA ASP A 47 5.07 -5.77 -8.61
C ASP A 47 4.54 -5.28 -7.25
N CYS A 48 4.05 -4.03 -7.18
CA CYS A 48 3.47 -3.50 -5.95
C CYS A 48 2.18 -4.21 -5.55
N VAL A 49 1.30 -4.53 -6.50
CA VAL A 49 0.09 -5.32 -6.25
C VAL A 49 0.46 -6.71 -5.75
N GLU A 50 1.39 -7.40 -6.41
CA GLU A 50 1.84 -8.73 -5.99
C GLU A 50 2.43 -8.71 -4.57
N TYR A 51 3.23 -7.69 -4.24
CA TYR A 51 3.74 -7.51 -2.88
C TYR A 51 2.60 -7.35 -1.87
N VAL A 52 1.59 -6.53 -2.16
CA VAL A 52 0.45 -6.34 -1.26
C VAL A 52 -0.35 -7.63 -1.12
N GLU A 53 -0.62 -8.35 -2.19
CA GLU A 53 -1.33 -9.64 -2.12
C GLU A 53 -0.56 -10.70 -1.32
N ALA A 54 0.78 -10.72 -1.43
CA ALA A 54 1.63 -11.63 -0.69
C ALA A 54 1.80 -11.25 0.80
N ASN A 55 1.76 -9.97 1.15
CA ASN A 55 2.03 -9.48 2.52
C ASN A 55 0.77 -9.11 3.30
N TRP A 56 -0.32 -8.74 2.64
CA TRP A 56 -1.59 -8.38 3.27
C TRP A 56 -2.50 -9.60 3.43
N VAL A 57 -1.97 -10.64 4.07
CA VAL A 57 -2.59 -11.96 4.17
C VAL A 57 -3.81 -11.99 5.09
N ASP A 58 -3.95 -11.00 5.97
CA ASP A 58 -5.07 -10.86 6.90
C ASP A 58 -5.56 -9.41 6.88
N MET A 59 -6.62 -9.20 6.10
CA MET A 59 -7.25 -7.91 5.87
C MET A 59 -8.14 -7.46 7.05
N ARG A 60 -8.18 -8.19 8.16
CA ARG A 60 -8.91 -7.75 9.35
C ARG A 60 -8.16 -6.59 10.00
N PRO A 61 -8.83 -5.47 10.34
CA PRO A 61 -8.18 -4.39 11.05
C PRO A 61 -7.65 -4.90 12.39
N LYS A 62 -6.45 -4.45 12.77
CA LYS A 62 -5.70 -4.92 13.95
C LYS A 62 -6.58 -4.96 15.22
N SER A 63 -7.43 -3.96 15.43
CA SER A 63 -8.37 -3.89 16.56
C SER A 63 -9.38 -5.04 16.61
N LEU A 64 -9.83 -5.54 15.46
CA LEU A 64 -10.75 -6.68 15.37
C LEU A 64 -10.02 -8.01 15.63
N ARG A 65 -8.72 -8.08 15.32
CA ARG A 65 -7.87 -9.26 15.61
C ARG A 65 -7.58 -9.36 17.10
N ASP A 66 -7.31 -8.23 17.76
CA ASP A 66 -7.10 -8.16 19.22
C ASP A 66 -8.36 -8.58 20.00
N LEU A 67 -9.54 -8.14 19.55
CA LEU A 67 -10.84 -8.48 20.14
C LEU A 67 -11.24 -9.96 20.01
N MET A 68 -10.72 -10.71 19.03
CA MET A 68 -11.03 -12.15 18.84
C MET A 68 -9.98 -13.08 19.45
N ALA A 69 -8.85 -12.55 19.91
CA ALA A 69 -7.78 -13.32 20.54
C ALA A 69 -7.88 -13.39 22.07
N GLY A 70 -8.83 -12.65 22.67
CA GLY A 70 -9.22 -12.71 24.08
C GLY A 70 -10.47 -13.55 24.29
#